data_AF-A0A936KVI5-F1
#
_entry.id   AF-A0A936KVI5-F1
#
_cell.length_a   1.000
_cell.length_b   1.000
_cell.length_c   1.000
_cell.angle_alpha   90.00
_cell.angle_beta   90.00
_cell.angle_gamma   90.00
#
_symmetry.space_group_name_H-M   'P 1'
#
loop_
_entity.id
_entity.type
_entity.pdbx_description
1 polymer ?
#
loop_
_entity_poly.entity_id
_entity_poly.type
_entity_poly.pdbx_seq_one_letter_code
_entity_poly.pdbx_strand_id
1 'polypeptide(L)'
;MAKNFKTRGFYDLGVNFYGKTKFLKYNFMIANTDGALPFNDIATSKSKNANDVSGLKELLRIAVTPIEKLEIGLFAGISNYKQTATLTDQLTTRYLGIDGSLRAKPTRIDFGFISGTYGNITADTIETAPTVTKYNGLYYHQMINIKDRIQPTFGFDYYVGNTYLADDNTFMIATVGVDIILGKGFKLQANYLNRIEKTNYIKNDMLLFNLQYVFNKKEM
;
A
#
# COMPACT_ATOMS: atom_id res chain seq x y z
N MET A 1 18.40 29.90 14.33
CA MET A 1 17.07 29.67 13.72
C MET A 1 17.11 28.38 12.91
N ALA A 2 16.69 27.26 13.50
CA ALA A 2 16.54 26.01 12.76
C ALA A 2 15.19 26.02 12.06
N LYS A 3 15.18 26.13 10.73
CA LYS A 3 13.97 25.93 9.93
C LYS A 3 13.69 24.43 9.89
N ASN A 4 12.63 24.00 10.54
CA ASN A 4 12.08 22.65 10.41
C ASN A 4 11.68 22.42 8.96
N PHE A 5 12.46 21.61 8.24
CA PHE A 5 12.02 21.02 6.98
C PHE A 5 11.02 19.91 7.31
N LYS A 6 9.72 20.25 7.31
CA LYS A 6 8.67 19.23 7.25
C LYS A 6 8.73 18.58 5.85
N THR A 7 9.40 17.45 5.73
CA THR A 7 9.27 16.58 4.57
C THR A 7 7.88 15.96 4.61
N ARG A 8 7.06 16.23 3.60
CA ARG A 8 5.72 15.64 3.40
C ARG A 8 5.81 14.14 3.05
N GLY A 9 6.39 13.33 3.92
CA GLY A 9 6.22 11.88 3.89
C GLY A 9 4.85 11.49 4.49
N PHE A 10 4.38 10.28 4.22
CA PHE A 10 3.16 9.72 4.85
C PHE A 10 3.28 9.55 6.38
N TYR A 11 4.48 9.75 6.94
CA TYR A 11 4.80 9.67 8.37
C TYR A 11 5.73 10.84 8.71
N ASP A 12 5.43 11.60 9.76
CA ASP A 12 6.28 12.74 10.17
C ASP A 12 7.51 12.27 10.92
N LEU A 13 7.33 11.34 11.88
CA LEU A 13 8.39 10.77 12.70
C LEU A 13 8.00 9.37 13.15
N GLY A 14 8.96 8.45 13.20
CA GLY A 14 8.74 7.10 13.71
C GLY A 14 10.02 6.37 14.09
N VAL A 15 9.88 5.32 14.88
CA VAL A 15 10.94 4.39 15.24
C VAL A 15 10.69 3.08 14.52
N ASN A 16 11.74 2.52 13.92
CA ASN A 16 11.68 1.26 13.20
C ASN A 16 12.73 0.30 13.74
N PHE A 17 12.29 -0.83 14.28
CA PHE A 17 13.11 -1.94 14.72
C PHE A 17 13.12 -3.01 13.64
N TYR A 18 14.30 -3.34 13.15
CA TYR A 18 14.48 -4.33 12.10
C TYR A 18 15.57 -5.32 12.48
N GLY A 19 15.30 -6.60 12.22
CA GLY A 19 16.30 -7.65 12.35
C GLY A 19 16.13 -8.72 11.28
N LYS A 20 17.25 -9.40 10.98
CA LYS A 20 17.28 -10.55 10.07
C LYS A 20 18.22 -11.63 10.60
N THR A 21 17.80 -12.87 10.42
CA THR A 21 18.63 -14.07 10.51
C THR A 21 18.71 -14.70 9.12
N LYS A 22 19.26 -15.92 9.01
CA LYS A 22 19.32 -16.66 7.74
C LYS A 22 17.92 -16.97 7.17
N PHE A 23 16.94 -17.21 8.04
CA PHE A 23 15.61 -17.71 7.64
C PHE A 23 14.46 -16.83 8.11
N LEU A 24 14.72 -15.81 8.93
CA LEU A 24 13.70 -14.95 9.52
C LEU A 24 14.07 -13.49 9.32
N LYS A 25 13.11 -12.66 8.93
CA LYS A 25 13.17 -11.21 8.94
C LYS A 25 12.01 -10.70 9.76
N TYR A 26 12.24 -9.70 10.59
CA TYR A 26 11.16 -9.04 11.32
C TYR A 26 11.34 -7.52 11.25
N ASN A 27 10.21 -6.84 11.22
CA ASN A 27 10.14 -5.40 11.19
C ASN A 27 9.00 -4.96 12.10
N PHE A 28 9.29 -4.05 13.02
CA PHE A 28 8.30 -3.41 13.86
C PHE A 28 8.48 -1.90 13.78
N MET A 29 7.43 -1.18 13.43
CA MET A 29 7.45 0.26 13.27
C MET A 29 6.35 0.90 14.09
N ILE A 30 6.70 1.96 14.82
CA ILE A 30 5.75 2.89 15.42
C ILE A 30 6.01 4.25 14.81
N ALA A 31 5.01 4.86 14.20
CA ALA A 31 5.15 6.17 13.57
C ALA A 31 3.93 7.04 13.83
N ASN A 32 4.17 8.34 13.97
CA ASN A 32 3.12 9.34 13.87
C ASN A 32 2.72 9.51 12.41
N THR A 33 1.43 9.72 12.19
CA THR A 33 0.85 10.07 10.90
C THR A 33 0.15 11.41 11.04
N ASP A 34 0.71 12.48 10.48
CA ASP A 34 -0.06 13.68 10.13
C ASP A 34 -0.56 13.48 8.70
N GLY A 35 -1.87 13.29 8.51
CA GLY A 35 -2.39 13.07 7.17
C GLY A 35 -3.85 12.67 7.12
N ALA A 36 -4.56 13.26 6.16
CA ALA A 36 -5.96 13.02 5.86
C ALA A 36 -6.32 11.53 5.90
N LEU A 37 -7.50 11.24 6.44
CA LEU A 37 -8.11 9.91 6.39
C LEU A 37 -7.98 9.35 4.96
N PRO A 38 -7.60 8.07 4.79
CA PRO A 38 -7.36 7.49 3.47
C PRO A 38 -8.61 7.47 2.56
N PHE A 39 -9.78 7.84 3.07
CA PHE A 39 -11.07 7.84 2.37
C PHE A 39 -11.76 9.20 2.54
N ASN A 40 -11.27 10.22 1.85
CA ASN A 40 -11.89 11.55 1.85
C ASN A 40 -13.02 11.65 0.79
N ASP A 41 -13.87 10.63 0.71
CA ASP A 41 -14.91 10.50 -0.32
C ASP A 41 -16.35 10.57 0.22
N ILE A 42 -16.53 11.14 1.42
CA ILE A 42 -17.86 11.66 1.80
C ILE A 42 -17.81 13.17 1.63
N ALA A 43 -17.98 13.58 0.37
CA ALA A 43 -18.23 14.95 -0.02
C ALA A 43 -19.59 15.43 0.52
N THR A 44 -19.68 15.68 1.82
CA THR A 44 -20.72 16.54 2.39
C THR A 44 -20.17 17.32 3.58
N SER A 45 -20.20 18.64 3.43
CA SER A 45 -19.94 19.69 4.41
C SER A 45 -18.48 20.10 4.64
N LYS A 46 -18.19 21.28 4.08
CA LYS A 46 -17.20 22.28 4.48
C LYS A 46 -16.74 22.14 5.95
N SER A 47 -15.65 21.43 6.18
CA SER A 47 -14.81 21.63 7.36
C SER A 47 -13.45 22.11 6.88
N LYS A 48 -13.17 23.40 7.10
CA LYS A 48 -11.89 24.06 6.77
C LYS A 48 -10.72 23.58 7.65
N ASN A 49 -10.90 22.56 8.49
CA ASN A 49 -9.90 22.09 9.46
C ASN A 49 -9.55 20.60 9.26
N ALA A 50 -9.30 20.17 8.03
CA ALA A 50 -8.76 18.82 7.74
C ALA A 50 -7.28 18.64 8.16
N ASN A 51 -6.70 19.59 8.90
CA ASN A 51 -5.28 19.69 9.20
C ASN A 51 -4.86 19.16 10.60
N ASP A 52 -5.80 18.77 11.46
CA ASP A 52 -5.49 18.41 12.86
C ASP A 52 -5.80 16.94 13.20
N VAL A 53 -5.71 16.03 12.22
CA VAL A 53 -5.76 14.59 12.47
C VAL A 53 -4.34 14.10 12.71
N SER A 54 -3.97 13.97 13.99
CA SER A 54 -2.78 13.23 14.39
C SER A 54 -3.17 11.80 14.74
N GLY A 55 -2.38 10.85 14.25
CA GLY A 55 -2.59 9.44 14.50
C GLY A 55 -1.29 8.72 14.84
N LEU A 56 -1.43 7.62 15.59
CA LEU A 56 -0.35 6.68 15.82
C LEU A 56 -0.57 5.44 14.96
N LYS A 57 0.47 5.02 14.25
CA LYS A 57 0.47 3.79 13.46
C LYS A 57 1.52 2.83 13.99
N GLU A 58 1.08 1.60 14.21
CA GLU A 58 1.90 0.49 14.66
C GLU A 58 1.87 -0.59 13.59
N LEU A 59 3.03 -1.03 13.12
CA LEU A 59 3.18 -2.07 12.10
C LEU A 59 4.11 -3.16 12.58
N LEU A 60 3.73 -4.39 12.30
CA LEU A 60 4.55 -5.57 12.49
C LEU A 60 4.57 -6.35 11.18
N ARG A 61 5.75 -6.77 10.73
CA ARG A 61 5.92 -7.78 9.69
C ARG A 61 6.91 -8.82 10.15
N ILE A 62 6.56 -10.09 9.99
CA ILE A 62 7.43 -11.24 10.21
C ILE A 62 7.47 -12.01 8.90
N ALA A 63 8.67 -12.25 8.35
CA ALA A 63 8.83 -13.00 7.13
C ALA A 63 9.85 -14.12 7.28
N VAL A 64 9.54 -15.25 6.66
CA VAL A 64 10.38 -16.44 6.64
C VAL A 64 10.90 -16.70 5.25
N THR A 65 12.13 -17.18 5.16
CA THR A 65 12.79 -17.59 3.91
C THR A 65 13.04 -19.10 3.99
N PRO A 66 12.03 -19.96 3.80
CA PRO A 66 12.16 -21.41 3.98
C PRO A 66 13.16 -22.03 2.98
N ILE A 67 13.28 -21.43 1.80
CA ILE A 67 14.31 -21.73 0.81
C ILE A 67 14.92 -20.41 0.32
N GLU A 68 16.17 -20.43 -0.14
CA GLU A 68 16.98 -19.24 -0.48
C GLU A 68 16.26 -18.21 -1.39
N LYS A 69 15.34 -18.69 -2.23
CA LYS A 69 14.67 -17.87 -3.25
C LYS A 69 13.24 -17.46 -2.89
N LEU A 70 12.64 -18.01 -1.83
CA LEU A 70 11.25 -17.77 -1.46
C LEU A 70 11.20 -17.05 -0.12
N GLU A 71 10.58 -15.88 -0.08
CA GLU A 71 10.21 -15.20 1.16
C GLU A 71 8.69 -15.19 1.27
N ILE A 72 8.17 -15.49 2.46
CA ILE A 72 6.75 -15.40 2.79
C ILE A 72 6.64 -14.58 4.08
N GLY A 73 5.87 -13.50 4.06
CA GLY A 73 5.64 -12.63 5.19
C GLY A 73 4.20 -12.63 5.67
N LEU A 74 4.02 -12.47 6.97
CA LEU A 74 2.79 -12.05 7.60
C LEU A 74 3.01 -10.64 8.12
N PHE A 75 2.04 -9.75 7.90
CA PHE A 75 2.09 -8.40 8.43
C PHE A 75 0.76 -8.02 9.06
N ALA A 76 0.82 -7.23 10.12
CA ALA A 76 -0.32 -6.66 10.79
C ALA A 76 -0.05 -5.19 11.08
N GLY A 77 -1.12 -4.41 11.16
CA GLY A 77 -1.01 -3.00 11.50
C GLY A 77 -2.25 -2.47 12.15
N ILE A 78 -2.05 -1.51 13.03
CA ILE A 78 -3.11 -0.72 13.66
C ILE A 78 -2.80 0.74 13.45
N SER A 79 -3.82 1.55 13.19
CA SER A 79 -3.70 2.99 13.13
C SER A 79 -4.85 3.61 13.90
N ASN A 80 -4.54 4.46 14.87
CA ASN A 80 -5.52 5.17 15.68
C ASN A 80 -5.43 6.65 15.35
N TYR A 81 -6.54 7.23 14.91
CA TYR A 81 -6.67 8.64 14.56
C TYR A 81 -7.60 9.34 15.54
N LYS A 82 -7.20 10.52 16.02
CA LYS A 82 -8.06 11.39 16.83
C LYS A 82 -8.51 12.57 15.98
N GLN A 83 -9.82 12.82 15.92
CA GLN A 83 -10.36 14.04 15.32
C GLN A 83 -10.51 15.10 16.42
N THR A 84 -9.87 16.25 16.23
CA THR A 84 -9.63 17.27 17.28
C THR A 84 -10.75 18.28 17.48
N ALA A 85 -11.90 18.17 16.79
CA ALA A 85 -12.97 19.17 16.92
C ALA A 85 -13.99 18.85 18.04
N THR A 86 -14.19 17.58 18.37
CA THR A 86 -15.13 17.12 19.42
C THR A 86 -14.68 15.72 19.86
N LEU A 87 -14.37 15.56 21.15
CA LEU A 87 -13.59 14.49 21.77
C LEU A 87 -14.14 13.04 21.70
N THR A 88 -15.14 12.73 20.88
CA THR A 88 -15.88 11.45 20.98
C THR A 88 -15.51 10.40 19.94
N ASP A 89 -14.83 10.77 18.85
CA ASP A 89 -14.73 9.90 17.68
C ASP A 89 -13.27 9.48 17.44
N GLN A 90 -12.91 8.30 17.95
CA GLN A 90 -11.65 7.63 17.65
C GLN A 90 -11.85 6.71 16.45
N LEU A 91 -11.11 7.00 15.38
CA LEU A 91 -11.09 6.15 14.19
C LEU A 91 -9.94 5.16 14.30
N THR A 92 -10.27 3.87 14.25
CA THR A 92 -9.27 2.80 14.27
C THR A 92 -9.29 2.06 12.95
N THR A 93 -8.11 1.93 12.35
CA THR A 93 -7.84 1.03 11.23
C THR A 93 -7.06 -0.16 11.74
N ARG A 94 -7.46 -1.37 11.36
CA ARG A 94 -6.71 -2.61 11.63
C ARG A 94 -6.55 -3.38 10.35
N TYR A 95 -5.39 -3.96 10.11
CA TYR A 95 -5.19 -4.85 8.98
C TYR A 95 -4.26 -5.99 9.31
N LEU A 96 -4.46 -7.06 8.57
CA LEU A 96 -3.65 -8.27 8.56
C LEU A 96 -3.44 -8.63 7.09
N GLY A 97 -2.26 -9.15 6.77
CA GLY A 97 -1.99 -9.63 5.44
C GLY A 97 -0.87 -10.64 5.39
N ILE A 98 -0.79 -11.26 4.22
CA ILE A 98 0.27 -12.16 3.83
C ILE A 98 0.90 -11.60 2.56
N ASP A 99 2.22 -11.65 2.46
CA ASP A 99 2.93 -11.32 1.24
C ASP A 99 3.99 -12.38 0.95
N GLY A 100 4.56 -12.34 -0.25
CA GLY A 100 5.67 -13.20 -0.57
C GLY A 100 6.38 -12.77 -1.84
N SER A 101 7.61 -13.24 -1.97
CA SER A 101 8.40 -13.08 -3.18
C SER A 101 9.19 -14.34 -3.50
N LEU A 102 9.12 -14.77 -4.76
CA LEU A 102 9.98 -15.81 -5.33
C LEU A 102 10.98 -15.15 -6.27
N ARG A 103 12.28 -15.32 -6.02
CA ARG A 103 13.39 -14.77 -6.81
C ARG A 103 14.20 -15.90 -7.42
N ALA A 104 13.63 -16.54 -8.44
CA ALA A 104 14.23 -17.69 -9.11
C ALA A 104 14.52 -17.36 -10.57
N LYS A 105 15.80 -17.04 -10.90
CA LYS A 105 16.21 -16.70 -12.27
C LYS A 105 15.68 -17.72 -13.29
N PRO A 106 15.11 -17.26 -14.41
CA PRO A 106 14.97 -15.86 -14.85
C PRO A 106 13.79 -15.10 -14.22
N THR A 107 12.97 -15.75 -13.42
CA THR A 107 11.67 -15.24 -12.98
C THR A 107 11.73 -14.59 -11.60
N ARG A 108 10.93 -13.53 -11.43
CA ARG A 108 10.54 -12.99 -10.14
C ARG A 108 9.02 -12.98 -10.04
N ILE A 109 8.49 -13.42 -8.91
CA ILE A 109 7.07 -13.33 -8.59
C ILE A 109 6.96 -12.61 -7.25
N ASP A 110 6.09 -11.62 -7.16
CA ASP A 110 5.69 -10.98 -5.91
C ASP A 110 4.17 -11.12 -5.78
N PHE A 111 3.66 -11.41 -4.58
CA PHE A 111 2.23 -11.55 -4.34
C PHE A 111 1.89 -11.09 -2.93
N GLY A 112 0.63 -10.75 -2.71
CA GLY A 112 0.16 -10.51 -1.37
C GLY A 112 -1.34 -10.31 -1.29
N PHE A 113 -1.85 -10.52 -0.09
CA PHE A 113 -3.22 -10.29 0.29
C PHE A 113 -3.24 -9.45 1.57
N ILE A 114 -4.13 -8.48 1.63
CA ILE A 114 -4.38 -7.68 2.81
C ILE A 114 -5.89 -7.66 3.08
N SER A 115 -6.26 -7.81 4.33
CA SER A 115 -7.61 -7.54 4.80
C SER A 115 -7.53 -6.52 5.91
N GLY A 116 -8.45 -5.57 5.92
CA GLY A 116 -8.53 -4.58 6.96
C GLY A 116 -9.94 -4.12 7.25
N THR A 117 -10.03 -3.45 8.39
CA THR A 117 -11.25 -2.86 8.91
C THR A 117 -10.95 -1.41 9.28
N TYR A 118 -11.89 -0.54 8.98
CA TYR A 118 -11.88 0.87 9.34
C TYR A 118 -13.21 1.17 10.03
N GLY A 119 -13.19 1.74 11.24
CA GLY A 119 -14.43 2.05 11.94
C GLY A 119 -14.23 3.08 13.05
N ASN A 120 -15.34 3.71 13.42
CA ASN A 120 -15.44 4.62 14.56
C ASN A 120 -15.81 3.81 15.81
N ILE A 121 -15.11 4.03 16.91
CA ILE A 121 -15.48 3.48 18.22
C ILE A 121 -15.94 4.67 19.07
N THR A 122 -17.24 4.95 19.08
CA THR A 122 -17.83 5.92 20.00
C THR A 122 -18.03 5.26 21.36
N ALA A 123 -17.57 5.90 22.43
CA ALA A 123 -17.63 5.36 23.79
C ALA A 123 -19.05 5.29 24.38
N ASP A 124 -20.03 6.02 23.81
CA ASP A 124 -21.30 6.32 24.50
C ASP A 124 -22.61 5.94 23.77
N THR A 125 -22.59 5.17 22.68
CA THR A 125 -23.84 4.81 21.99
C THR A 125 -23.90 3.35 21.59
N ILE A 126 -24.59 2.56 22.42
CA ILE A 126 -25.02 1.17 22.16
C ILE A 126 -26.04 1.11 20.99
N GLU A 127 -26.59 2.24 20.52
CA GLU A 127 -27.73 2.26 19.60
C GLU A 127 -27.44 2.60 18.13
N THR A 128 -26.23 3.04 17.76
CA THR A 128 -25.88 3.22 16.33
C THR A 128 -24.85 2.17 15.93
N ALA A 129 -25.26 1.23 15.07
CA ALA A 129 -24.38 0.21 14.53
C ALA A 129 -23.10 0.87 13.98
N PRO A 130 -21.90 0.42 14.39
CA PRO A 130 -20.66 1.04 13.94
C PRO A 130 -20.56 0.92 12.42
N THR A 131 -20.30 2.04 11.73
CA THR A 131 -20.00 2.03 10.29
C THR A 131 -18.61 1.46 10.08
N VAL A 132 -18.50 0.13 10.14
CA VAL A 132 -17.24 -0.59 9.88
C VAL A 132 -17.10 -0.83 8.38
N THR A 133 -16.10 -0.23 7.76
CA THR A 133 -15.73 -0.53 6.38
C THR A 133 -14.72 -1.66 6.39
N LYS A 134 -15.03 -2.76 5.70
CA LYS A 134 -14.07 -3.84 5.44
C LYS A 134 -13.42 -3.60 4.10
N TYR A 135 -12.12 -3.78 3.99
CA TYR A 135 -11.42 -3.73 2.72
C TYR A 135 -10.51 -4.93 2.56
N ASN A 136 -10.48 -5.50 1.37
CA ASN A 136 -9.59 -6.58 1.00
C ASN A 136 -8.84 -6.18 -0.26
N GLY A 137 -7.55 -6.50 -0.30
CA GLY A 137 -6.70 -6.29 -1.45
C GLY A 137 -5.92 -7.57 -1.75
N LEU A 138 -5.76 -7.88 -3.03
CA LEU A 138 -4.90 -8.96 -3.52
C LEU A 138 -4.06 -8.38 -4.65
N TYR A 139 -2.78 -8.72 -4.69
CA TYR A 139 -1.94 -8.46 -5.85
C TYR A 139 -1.08 -9.67 -6.21
N TYR A 140 -0.75 -9.76 -7.49
CA TYR A 140 0.18 -10.73 -8.05
C TYR A 140 0.94 -10.07 -9.19
N HIS A 141 2.27 -10.03 -9.10
CA HIS A 141 3.16 -9.51 -10.14
C HIS A 141 4.20 -10.56 -10.52
N GLN A 142 4.41 -10.75 -11.82
CA GLN A 142 5.44 -11.61 -12.38
C GLN A 142 6.33 -10.81 -13.33
N MET A 143 7.63 -11.07 -13.26
CA MET A 143 8.64 -10.54 -14.16
C MET A 143 9.56 -11.67 -14.64
N ILE A 144 9.96 -11.63 -15.91
CA ILE A 144 10.84 -12.64 -16.50
C ILE A 144 12.05 -11.96 -17.14
N ASN A 145 13.26 -12.28 -16.70
CA ASN A 145 14.48 -11.69 -17.26
C ASN A 145 14.95 -12.47 -18.49
N ILE A 146 14.91 -11.82 -19.64
CA ILE A 146 15.43 -12.34 -20.90
C ILE A 146 16.76 -11.63 -21.21
N LYS A 147 17.86 -12.38 -21.17
CA LYS A 147 19.22 -11.92 -21.50
C LYS A 147 19.64 -10.64 -20.75
N ASP A 148 19.16 -10.45 -19.52
CA ASP A 148 19.41 -9.28 -18.66
C ASP A 148 19.10 -7.91 -19.30
N ARG A 149 18.30 -7.88 -20.38
CA ARG A 149 17.98 -6.66 -21.14
C ARG A 149 16.50 -6.44 -21.35
N ILE A 150 15.70 -7.51 -21.40
CA ILE A 150 14.27 -7.42 -21.65
C ILE A 150 13.58 -8.11 -20.47
N GLN A 151 12.61 -7.43 -19.86
CA GLN A 151 11.85 -7.95 -18.74
C GLN A 151 10.36 -7.78 -18.99
N PRO A 152 9.68 -8.76 -19.60
CA PRO A 152 8.23 -8.76 -19.65
C PRO A 152 7.65 -8.79 -18.24
N THR A 153 6.55 -8.06 -18.04
CA THR A 153 5.86 -7.92 -16.76
C THR A 153 4.40 -8.26 -16.92
N PHE A 154 3.87 -8.98 -15.94
CA PHE A 154 2.45 -9.29 -15.82
C PHE A 154 2.02 -8.92 -14.41
N GLY A 155 0.87 -8.25 -14.29
CA GLY A 155 0.36 -7.84 -13.01
C GLY A 155 -1.15 -7.97 -12.91
N PHE A 156 -1.59 -8.21 -11.70
CA PHE A 156 -2.99 -8.26 -11.35
C PHE A 156 -3.15 -7.67 -9.96
N ASP A 157 -3.97 -6.63 -9.84
CA ASP A 157 -4.37 -6.03 -8.59
C ASP A 157 -5.89 -6.09 -8.46
N TYR A 158 -6.37 -6.44 -7.28
CA TYR A 158 -7.78 -6.56 -6.97
C TYR A 158 -8.06 -5.98 -5.60
N TYR A 159 -9.09 -5.15 -5.51
CA TYR A 159 -9.48 -4.48 -4.29
C TYR A 159 -11.00 -4.51 -4.15
N VAL A 160 -11.47 -4.79 -2.94
CA VAL A 160 -12.89 -4.77 -2.57
C VAL A 160 -13.03 -3.98 -1.29
N GLY A 161 -13.84 -2.94 -1.31
CA GLY A 161 -14.26 -2.18 -0.12
C GLY A 161 -15.75 -2.36 0.12
N ASN A 162 -16.13 -2.86 1.30
CA ASN A 162 -17.52 -3.02 1.69
C ASN A 162 -17.81 -2.11 2.87
N THR A 163 -18.74 -1.18 2.68
CA THR A 163 -19.39 -0.47 3.79
C THR A 163 -20.66 -1.22 4.17
N TYR A 164 -21.01 -1.30 5.45
CA TYR A 164 -22.29 -1.90 5.90
C TYR A 164 -23.55 -1.32 5.22
N LEU A 165 -23.43 -0.17 4.53
CA LEU A 165 -24.53 0.61 3.98
C LEU A 165 -24.53 0.74 2.44
N ALA A 166 -23.57 0.14 1.72
CA ALA A 166 -23.50 0.25 0.27
C ALA A 166 -22.97 -1.02 -0.40
N ASP A 167 -23.27 -1.17 -1.70
CA ASP A 167 -22.79 -2.26 -2.54
C ASP A 167 -21.25 -2.36 -2.55
N ASP A 168 -20.74 -3.58 -2.75
CA ASP A 168 -19.32 -3.88 -2.75
C ASP A 168 -18.55 -3.04 -3.78
N ASN A 169 -17.68 -2.14 -3.30
CA ASN A 169 -16.79 -1.36 -4.13
C ASN A 169 -15.62 -2.19 -4.64
N THR A 170 -15.81 -2.78 -5.81
CA THR A 170 -14.81 -3.66 -6.44
C THR A 170 -14.03 -2.93 -7.53
N PHE A 171 -12.70 -3.04 -7.44
CA PHE A 171 -11.75 -2.45 -8.36
C PHE A 171 -10.67 -3.47 -8.75
N MET A 172 -10.30 -3.50 -10.03
CA MET A 172 -9.34 -4.44 -10.59
C MET A 172 -8.44 -3.74 -11.61
N ILE A 173 -7.15 -4.08 -11.60
CA ILE A 173 -6.20 -3.71 -12.65
C ILE A 173 -5.49 -4.97 -13.14
N ALA A 174 -5.50 -5.20 -14.44
CA ALA A 174 -4.59 -6.13 -15.10
C ALA A 174 -3.51 -5.34 -15.85
N THR A 175 -2.24 -5.70 -15.67
CA THR A 175 -1.10 -5.05 -16.30
C THR A 175 -0.33 -6.05 -17.16
N VAL A 176 0.02 -5.65 -18.38
CA VAL A 176 0.97 -6.37 -19.23
C VAL A 176 1.98 -5.37 -19.76
N GLY A 177 3.26 -5.64 -19.60
CA GLY A 177 4.29 -4.68 -20.01
C GLY A 177 5.63 -5.31 -20.32
N VAL A 178 6.58 -4.43 -20.61
CA VAL A 178 7.96 -4.79 -20.86
C VAL A 178 8.87 -3.65 -20.41
N ASP A 179 9.92 -4.03 -19.69
CA ASP A 179 11.07 -3.17 -19.42
C ASP A 179 12.22 -3.55 -20.35
N ILE A 180 12.87 -2.55 -20.95
CA ILE A 180 14.06 -2.69 -21.77
C ILE A 180 15.21 -1.93 -21.08
N ILE A 181 16.22 -2.67 -20.63
CA ILE A 181 17.43 -2.14 -20.03
C ILE A 181 18.43 -1.84 -21.15
N LEU A 182 18.63 -0.55 -21.41
CA LEU A 182 19.46 -0.06 -22.53
C LEU A 182 20.95 0.07 -22.14
N GLY A 183 21.25 0.04 -20.84
CA GLY A 183 22.62 0.13 -20.32
C GLY A 183 22.65 0.33 -18.80
N LYS A 184 23.82 0.68 -18.26
CA LYS A 184 23.96 1.05 -16.85
C LYS A 184 23.29 2.40 -16.62
N GLY A 185 22.02 2.37 -16.23
CA GLY A 185 21.28 3.56 -15.81
C GLY A 185 20.08 3.91 -16.68
N PHE A 186 19.96 3.39 -17.91
CA PHE A 186 18.78 3.65 -18.75
C PHE A 186 17.83 2.46 -18.78
N LYS A 187 16.55 2.76 -18.56
CA LYS A 187 15.44 1.82 -18.69
C LYS A 187 14.30 2.47 -19.46
N LEU A 188 13.82 1.80 -20.50
CA LEU A 188 12.55 2.12 -21.15
C LEU A 188 11.50 1.12 -20.64
N GLN A 189 10.30 1.59 -20.36
CA GLN A 189 9.19 0.75 -19.94
C GLN A 189 7.95 1.11 -20.75
N ALA A 190 7.21 0.09 -21.16
CA ALA A 190 5.89 0.22 -21.76
C ALA A 190 4.94 -0.74 -21.04
N ASN A 191 3.83 -0.22 -20.51
CA ASN A 191 2.80 -1.03 -19.88
C ASN A 191 1.44 -0.72 -20.50
N TYR A 192 0.67 -1.75 -20.75
CA TYR A 192 -0.76 -1.69 -20.94
C TYR A 192 -1.44 -2.05 -19.62
N LEU A 193 -2.42 -1.24 -19.21
CA LEU A 193 -3.22 -1.45 -18.03
C LEU A 193 -4.69 -1.49 -18.43
N ASN A 194 -5.38 -2.56 -18.05
CA ASN A 194 -6.84 -2.64 -18.11
C ASN A 194 -7.40 -2.47 -16.70
N ARG A 195 -8.14 -1.37 -16.48
CA ARG A 195 -8.79 -1.02 -15.21
C ARG A 195 -10.29 -1.29 -15.32
N ILE A 196 -10.83 -1.99 -14.34
CA ILE A 196 -12.27 -2.25 -14.20
C ILE A 196 -12.71 -1.83 -12.80
N GLU A 197 -13.78 -1.05 -12.72
CA GLU A 197 -14.40 -0.62 -11.47
C GLU A 197 -15.90 -0.92 -11.53
N LYS A 198 -16.34 -1.86 -10.71
CA LYS A 198 -17.70 -2.43 -10.83
C LYS A 198 -18.77 -1.43 -10.40
N THR A 199 -18.57 -0.72 -9.29
CA THR A 199 -19.56 0.20 -8.71
C THR A 199 -19.93 1.32 -9.67
N ASN A 200 -18.93 1.90 -10.31
CA ASN A 200 -19.12 3.02 -11.22
C ASN A 200 -19.26 2.58 -12.68
N TYR A 201 -19.29 1.27 -12.94
CA TYR A 201 -19.31 0.67 -14.28
C TYR A 201 -18.22 1.23 -15.21
N ILE A 202 -17.03 1.53 -14.65
CA ILE A 202 -15.91 2.09 -15.40
C ILE A 202 -15.05 0.97 -15.93
N LYS A 203 -14.74 1.02 -17.23
CA LYS A 203 -13.72 0.20 -17.87
C LYS A 203 -12.79 1.11 -18.67
N ASN A 204 -11.53 1.17 -18.27
CA ASN A 204 -10.52 2.03 -18.89
C ASN A 204 -9.31 1.22 -19.32
N ASP A 205 -8.82 1.55 -20.49
CA ASP A 205 -7.58 1.02 -21.04
C ASP A 205 -6.53 2.15 -21.06
N MET A 206 -5.33 1.86 -20.56
CA MET A 206 -4.26 2.84 -20.47
C MET A 206 -2.96 2.27 -21.03
N LEU A 207 -2.25 3.09 -21.80
CA LEU A 207 -0.88 2.82 -22.21
C LEU A 207 0.04 3.80 -21.50
N LEU A 208 1.04 3.28 -20.79
CA LEU A 208 2.00 4.05 -20.04
C LEU A 208 3.41 3.78 -20.56
N PHE A 209 4.09 4.84 -20.96
CA PHE A 209 5.49 4.80 -21.39
C PHE A 209 6.33 5.57 -20.37
N ASN A 210 7.43 4.97 -19.94
CA ASN A 210 8.36 5.60 -19.01
C ASN A 210 9.80 5.44 -19.51
N LEU A 211 10.52 6.56 -19.60
CA LEU A 211 11.96 6.56 -19.77
C LEU A 211 12.59 6.98 -18.44
N GLN A 212 13.39 6.09 -17.87
CA GLN A 212 14.07 6.31 -16.61
C GLN A 212 15.58 6.37 -16.84
N TYR A 213 16.22 7.37 -16.25
CA TYR A 213 17.67 7.45 -16.09
C TYR A 213 18.05 7.47 -14.61
N VAL A 214 18.94 6.57 -14.19
CA VAL A 214 19.47 6.49 -12.83
C VAL A 214 20.95 6.88 -12.86
N PHE A 215 21.24 8.07 -12.30
CA PHE A 215 22.61 8.56 -12.16
C PHE A 215 23.40 7.69 -11.20
N ASN A 216 24.55 7.19 -11.64
CA ASN A 216 25.46 6.42 -10.81
C ASN A 216 26.66 7.27 -10.43
N LYS A 217 26.72 7.73 -9.18
CA LYS A 217 27.73 8.69 -8.68
C LYS A 217 29.18 8.17 -8.71
N LYS A 218 29.39 6.87 -8.98
CA LYS A 218 30.72 6.23 -9.00
C LYS A 218 31.47 6.35 -10.34
N GLU A 219 30.90 7.01 -11.34
CA GLU A 219 31.50 7.17 -12.67
C GLU A 219 31.88 8.64 -13.00
N MET A 220 31.95 9.52 -11.99
CA MET A 220 32.55 10.86 -12.07
C MET A 220 33.81 10.92 -11.23
#